data_AF-A0A5J5NGU7-F1
#
_entry.id   AF-A0A5J5NGU7-F1
#
_cell.length_a   1.000
_cell.length_b   1.000
_cell.length_c   1.000
_cell.angle_alpha   90.00
_cell.angle_beta   90.00
_cell.angle_gamma   90.00
#
_symmetry.space_group_name_H-M   'P 1'
#
loop_
_entity.id
_entity.type
_entity.pdbx_description
1 polymer ?
#
loop_
_entity_poly.entity_id
_entity_poly.type
_entity_poly.pdbx_seq_one_letter_code
_entity_poly.pdbx_strand_id
1 'polypeptide(L)'
;MGVPPLYSKTNEIFSKDLSETDVGVRLSFPMKALKVFQFLEGENKMEFEAADGIGKRWRFGLSKRKTRHPKPVLSSGWLAYVRAKGLQIKDRFVLYGDLDNLSTKKRFRVRAQRKVRRPIKLFGKEIHVEEVWVDVEELEGLKREVSRSIL
;
A
#
# COMPACT_ATOMS: atom_id res chain seq x y z
N MET A 1 -32.42 -7.95 9.82
CA MET A 1 -31.39 -8.82 9.20
C MET A 1 -30.37 -7.91 8.53
N GLY A 2 -29.42 -7.38 9.30
CA GLY A 2 -28.41 -6.46 8.78
C GLY A 2 -27.44 -7.22 7.89
N VAL A 3 -27.20 -6.72 6.68
CA VAL A 3 -26.11 -7.20 5.83
C VAL A 3 -24.82 -7.01 6.64
N PRO A 4 -24.07 -8.08 6.99
CA PRO A 4 -22.83 -7.93 7.71
C PRO A 4 -21.90 -7.02 6.89
N PRO A 5 -21.13 -6.12 7.51
CA PRO A 5 -20.12 -5.37 6.78
C PRO A 5 -19.22 -6.36 6.05
N LEU A 6 -18.90 -6.08 4.78
CA LEU A 6 -17.91 -6.80 3.95
C LEU A 6 -16.46 -6.61 4.48
N TYR A 7 -16.30 -6.55 5.80
CA TYR A 7 -15.05 -6.39 6.53
C TYR A 7 -14.72 -7.70 7.27
N SER A 8 -14.36 -8.74 6.52
CA SER A 8 -13.52 -9.78 7.08
C SER A 8 -12.10 -9.21 7.21
N LYS A 9 -11.60 -9.08 8.45
CA LYS A 9 -10.26 -8.64 8.84
C LYS A 9 -9.17 -8.88 7.78
N THR A 10 -8.81 -7.86 7.02
CA THR A 10 -7.51 -7.84 6.34
C THR A 10 -6.47 -7.33 7.35
N ASN A 11 -5.53 -8.18 7.73
CA ASN A 11 -4.46 -7.82 8.65
C ASN A 11 -3.40 -7.03 7.87
N GLU A 12 -2.93 -5.91 8.43
CA GLU A 12 -1.75 -5.22 7.91
C GLU A 12 -0.54 -6.16 8.02
N ILE A 13 0.09 -6.46 6.89
CA ILE A 13 1.33 -7.24 6.84
C ILE A 13 2.50 -6.30 7.18
N PHE A 14 2.54 -5.14 6.53
CA PHE A 14 3.44 -4.05 6.89
C PHE A 14 2.97 -2.73 6.27
N SER A 15 3.37 -1.65 6.91
CA SER A 15 3.42 -0.31 6.35
C SER A 15 4.86 0.20 6.32
N LYS A 16 5.15 1.09 5.37
CA LYS A 16 6.45 1.74 5.27
C LYS A 16 6.33 3.12 4.63
N ASP A 17 6.95 4.10 5.29
CA ASP A 17 7.16 5.43 4.72
C ASP A 17 8.32 5.36 3.70
N LEU A 18 8.08 5.94 2.52
CA LEU A 18 8.95 5.76 1.35
C LEU A 18 10.16 6.70 1.43
N SER A 19 11.35 6.10 1.33
CA SER A 19 12.60 6.82 1.13
C SER A 19 12.82 7.18 -0.34
N GLU A 20 13.86 7.99 -0.61
CA GLU A 20 14.30 8.29 -1.98
C GLU A 20 14.61 7.02 -2.79
N THR A 21 15.29 6.04 -2.19
CA THR A 21 15.58 4.76 -2.86
C THR A 21 14.32 3.97 -3.17
N ASP A 22 13.32 4.04 -2.29
CA ASP A 22 12.05 3.37 -2.51
C ASP A 22 11.32 3.99 -3.70
N VAL A 23 11.25 5.32 -3.78
CA VAL A 23 10.57 5.99 -4.90
C VAL A 23 11.33 5.82 -6.22
N GLY A 24 12.66 5.93 -6.20
CA GLY A 24 13.48 5.97 -7.41
C GLY A 24 13.92 4.59 -7.96
N VAL A 25 14.01 3.56 -7.11
CA VAL A 25 14.68 2.31 -7.48
C VAL A 25 13.84 1.07 -7.17
N ARG A 26 13.61 0.78 -5.88
CA ARG A 26 12.97 -0.46 -5.41
C ARG A 26 12.52 -0.31 -3.96
N LEU A 27 11.38 -0.89 -3.60
CA LEU A 27 10.93 -0.87 -2.21
C LEU A 27 11.78 -1.84 -1.39
N SER A 28 12.47 -1.37 -0.35
CA SER A 28 13.05 -2.30 0.63
C SER A 28 11.92 -2.95 1.45
N PHE A 29 11.88 -4.28 1.41
CA PHE A 29 10.80 -5.06 1.98
C PHE A 29 11.16 -5.46 3.42
N PRO A 30 10.25 -5.35 4.41
CA PRO A 30 10.58 -5.74 5.78
C PRO A 30 10.81 -7.25 5.90
N MET A 31 11.91 -7.63 6.55
CA MET A 31 12.24 -9.04 6.81
C MET A 31 11.16 -9.79 7.60
N LYS A 32 10.47 -9.11 8.53
CA LYS A 32 9.36 -9.69 9.29
C LYS A 32 8.17 -10.03 8.39
N ALA A 33 7.85 -9.17 7.42
CA ALA A 33 6.78 -9.38 6.44
C ALA A 33 7.11 -10.51 5.46
N LEU A 34 8.39 -10.79 5.20
CA LEU A 34 8.83 -11.84 4.28
C LEU A 34 8.29 -13.23 4.68
N LYS A 35 8.04 -13.46 5.97
CA LYS A 35 7.50 -14.72 6.51
C LYS A 35 6.10 -15.08 5.97
N VAL A 36 5.35 -14.09 5.47
CA VAL A 36 4.04 -14.32 4.85
C VAL A 36 4.17 -14.95 3.47
N PHE A 37 5.35 -14.85 2.84
CA PHE A 37 5.60 -15.31 1.47
C PHE A 37 6.34 -16.63 1.47
N GLN A 38 5.83 -17.59 0.69
CA GLN A 38 6.47 -18.88 0.48
C GLN A 38 7.19 -18.85 -0.86
N PHE A 39 8.50 -19.09 -0.82
CA PHE A 39 9.31 -19.26 -2.01
C PHE A 39 9.37 -20.75 -2.33
N LEU A 40 9.39 -21.08 -3.63
CA LEU A 40 9.73 -22.44 -4.05
C LEU A 40 11.14 -22.80 -3.58
N GLU A 41 11.39 -24.09 -3.37
CA GLU A 41 12.70 -24.57 -2.97
C GLU A 41 13.77 -24.16 -4.00
N GLY A 42 14.92 -23.67 -3.53
CA GLY A 42 15.99 -23.14 -4.37
C GLY A 42 15.75 -21.74 -4.96
N GLU A 43 14.51 -21.24 -4.94
CA GLU A 43 14.16 -19.92 -5.47
C GLU A 43 14.37 -18.79 -4.45
N ASN A 44 14.83 -17.65 -4.97
CA ASN A 44 15.03 -16.42 -4.19
C ASN A 44 14.20 -15.25 -4.70
N LYS A 45 13.30 -15.50 -5.65
CA LYS A 45 12.35 -14.55 -6.22
C LYS A 45 10.99 -15.21 -6.38
N MET A 46 9.93 -14.43 -6.29
CA MET A 46 8.57 -14.83 -6.62
C MET A 46 7.77 -13.60 -7.07
N GLU A 47 6.62 -13.83 -7.69
CA GLU A 47 5.64 -12.77 -7.94
C GLU A 47 4.39 -12.97 -7.08
N PHE A 48 3.75 -11.88 -6.71
CA PHE A 48 2.41 -11.90 -6.11
C PHE A 48 1.57 -10.76 -6.66
N GLU A 49 0.25 -10.96 -6.64
CA GLU A 49 -0.72 -9.94 -7.04
C GLU A 49 -1.36 -9.30 -5.81
N ALA A 50 -1.57 -7.99 -5.87
CA ALA A 50 -2.33 -7.25 -4.87
C ALA A 50 -3.32 -6.29 -5.54
N ALA A 51 -4.54 -6.21 -5.01
CA ALA A 51 -5.53 -5.24 -5.47
C ALA A 51 -5.40 -3.91 -4.71
N ASP A 52 -5.48 -2.78 -5.41
CA ASP A 52 -5.55 -1.47 -4.76
C ASP A 52 -6.99 -1.08 -4.35
N GLY A 53 -7.14 0.12 -3.77
CA GLY A 53 -8.43 0.62 -3.26
C GLY A 53 -9.53 0.76 -4.30
N ILE A 54 -9.19 0.82 -5.60
CA ILE A 54 -10.15 0.89 -6.71
C ILE A 54 -10.29 -0.45 -7.45
N GLY A 55 -9.71 -1.53 -6.92
CA GLY A 55 -9.80 -2.87 -7.47
C GLY A 55 -8.81 -3.17 -8.60
N LYS A 56 -7.92 -2.24 -8.97
CA LYS A 56 -6.88 -2.51 -9.97
C LYS A 56 -5.82 -3.44 -9.37
N ARG A 57 -5.49 -4.51 -10.11
CA ARG A 57 -4.49 -5.49 -9.70
C ARG A 57 -3.09 -5.07 -10.12
N TRP A 58 -2.15 -5.24 -9.20
CA TRP A 58 -0.73 -4.97 -9.36
C TRP A 58 0.07 -6.23 -9.11
N ARG A 59 0.94 -6.59 -10.06
CA ARG A 59 1.87 -7.72 -9.92
C ARG A 59 3.22 -7.20 -9.46
N PHE A 60 3.69 -7.69 -8.32
CA PHE A 60 4.97 -7.30 -7.73
C PHE A 60 5.95 -8.47 -7.72
N GLY A 61 7.18 -8.21 -8.15
CA GLY A 61 8.29 -9.13 -8.00
C GLY A 61 8.97 -8.94 -6.65
N LEU A 62 8.85 -9.93 -5.77
CA LEU A 62 9.54 -9.98 -4.48
C LEU A 62 10.79 -10.85 -4.60
N SER A 63 11.95 -10.29 -4.29
CA SER A 63 13.22 -11.03 -4.34
C SER A 63 14.07 -10.80 -3.10
N LYS A 64 14.93 -11.75 -2.77
CA LYS A 64 15.91 -11.68 -1.67
C LYS A 64 17.29 -12.15 -2.16
N ARG A 65 18.36 -11.67 -1.51
CA ARG A 65 19.73 -12.16 -1.77
C ARG A 65 19.87 -13.63 -1.32
N LYS A 66 20.69 -14.42 -2.03
CA LYS A 66 21.06 -15.81 -1.65
C LYS A 66 22.11 -15.89 -0.53
N THR A 67 22.27 -14.84 0.27
CA THR A 67 23.30 -14.69 1.31
C THR A 67 22.72 -14.87 2.71
N ARG A 68 23.56 -15.06 3.74
CA ARG A 68 23.17 -15.12 5.16
C ARG A 68 22.25 -13.97 5.62
N HIS A 69 22.37 -12.81 4.99
CA HIS A 69 21.50 -11.65 5.20
C HIS A 69 20.61 -11.41 3.97
N PRO A 70 19.46 -12.09 3.86
CA PRO A 70 18.52 -11.84 2.79
C PRO A 70 18.03 -10.38 2.93
N LYS A 71 18.37 -9.52 1.98
CA LYS A 71 17.84 -8.15 1.87
C LYS A 71 16.69 -8.18 0.86
N PRO A 72 15.43 -8.36 1.31
CA PRO A 72 14.32 -8.50 0.38
C PRO A 72 13.87 -7.14 -0.18
N VAL A 73 13.39 -7.14 -1.42
CA VAL A 73 12.95 -5.94 -2.14
C VAL A 73 11.78 -6.25 -3.06
N LEU A 74 10.89 -5.27 -3.29
CA LEU A 74 9.99 -5.26 -4.44
C LEU A 74 10.67 -4.53 -5.60
N SER A 75 10.92 -5.25 -6.69
CA SER A 75 11.58 -4.69 -7.88
C SER A 75 10.61 -4.62 -9.07
N SER A 76 10.19 -5.77 -9.60
CA SER A 76 9.25 -5.82 -10.72
C SER A 76 7.88 -5.25 -10.31
N GLY A 77 7.27 -4.46 -11.20
CA GLY A 77 5.97 -3.79 -10.98
C GLY A 77 5.98 -2.61 -10.02
N TRP A 78 6.99 -2.49 -9.14
CA TRP A 78 7.05 -1.44 -8.12
C TRP A 78 7.13 -0.03 -8.72
N LEU A 79 8.09 0.26 -9.61
CA LEU A 79 8.21 1.61 -10.19
C LEU A 79 7.01 1.98 -11.08
N ALA A 80 6.35 0.98 -11.68
CA ALA A 80 5.10 1.21 -12.41
C ALA A 80 3.97 1.63 -11.45
N TYR A 81 3.88 1.00 -10.28
CA TYR A 81 2.97 1.39 -9.21
C TYR A 81 3.27 2.81 -8.71
N VAL A 82 4.53 3.11 -8.40
CA VAL A 82 4.98 4.46 -7.96
C VAL A 82 4.55 5.54 -8.94
N ARG A 83 4.85 5.37 -10.24
CA ARG A 83 4.48 6.35 -11.27
C ARG A 83 2.97 6.50 -11.41
N ALA A 84 2.23 5.40 -11.45
CA ALA A 84 0.79 5.43 -11.64
C ALA A 84 0.03 6.03 -10.45
N LYS A 85 0.57 5.89 -9.23
CA LYS A 85 0.01 6.46 -8.01
C LYS A 85 0.61 7.84 -7.67
N GLY A 86 1.59 8.32 -8.43
CA GLY A 86 2.25 9.60 -8.16
C GLY A 86 2.91 9.65 -6.77
N LEU A 87 3.53 8.55 -6.33
CA LEU A 87 4.12 8.46 -5.00
C LEU A 87 5.39 9.30 -4.88
N GLN A 88 5.56 9.91 -3.72
CA GLN A 88 6.64 10.82 -3.36
C GLN A 88 7.36 10.33 -2.10
N ILE A 89 8.53 10.92 -1.84
CA ILE A 89 9.27 10.69 -0.60
C ILE A 89 8.35 11.07 0.59
N LYS A 90 8.33 10.25 1.63
CA LYS A 90 7.42 10.33 2.80
C LYS A 90 5.96 9.94 2.57
N ASP A 91 5.53 9.60 1.36
CA ASP A 91 4.29 8.84 1.21
C ASP A 91 4.46 7.47 1.85
N ARG A 92 3.36 6.77 2.08
CA ARG A 92 3.33 5.47 2.74
C ARG A 92 2.75 4.40 1.84
N PHE A 93 3.45 3.28 1.76
CA PHE A 93 2.94 2.05 1.19
C PHE A 93 2.45 1.14 2.31
N VAL A 94 1.25 0.58 2.16
CA VAL A 94 0.70 -0.39 3.09
C VAL A 94 0.29 -1.66 2.33
N LEU A 95 0.78 -2.81 2.79
CA LEU A 95 0.39 -4.12 2.30
C LEU A 95 -0.48 -4.81 3.34
N TYR A 96 -1.64 -5.27 2.90
CA TYR A 96 -2.56 -6.08 3.68
C TYR A 96 -2.65 -7.49 3.13
N GLY A 97 -2.99 -8.45 3.99
CA GLY A 97 -3.30 -9.82 3.62
C GLY A 97 -4.57 -10.31 4.29
N ASP A 98 -5.36 -11.09 3.56
CA ASP A 98 -6.34 -11.98 4.16
C ASP A 98 -5.59 -13.20 4.71
N LEU A 99 -5.40 -13.23 6.03
CA LEU A 99 -4.68 -14.30 6.73
C LEU A 99 -5.62 -15.36 7.32
N ASP A 100 -6.95 -15.11 7.32
CA ASP A 100 -7.94 -15.92 8.03
C ASP A 100 -8.80 -16.80 7.11
N ASN A 101 -8.65 -16.72 5.79
CA ASN A 101 -9.48 -17.54 4.92
C ASN A 101 -8.91 -18.96 4.75
N LEU A 102 -9.74 -19.95 5.11
CA LEU A 102 -9.68 -21.38 4.76
C LEU A 102 -9.57 -21.66 3.24
N SER A 103 -9.34 -20.62 2.43
CA SER A 103 -9.08 -20.72 1.00
C SER A 103 -7.58 -20.92 0.76
N THR A 104 -7.25 -21.83 -0.14
CA THR A 104 -5.87 -22.15 -0.56
C THR A 104 -5.11 -21.00 -1.24
N LYS A 105 -5.71 -19.81 -1.45
CA LYS A 105 -5.09 -18.67 -2.14
C LYS A 105 -5.07 -17.42 -1.25
N LYS A 106 -3.87 -17.02 -0.82
CA LYS A 106 -3.63 -15.73 -0.14
C LYS A 106 -4.07 -14.57 -1.04
N ARG A 107 -4.87 -13.65 -0.51
CA ARG A 107 -5.30 -12.43 -1.21
C ARG A 107 -4.61 -11.22 -0.60
N PHE A 108 -3.87 -10.48 -1.41
CA PHE A 108 -3.19 -9.25 -0.97
C PHE A 108 -3.95 -8.01 -1.42
N ARG A 109 -3.88 -6.96 -0.60
CA ARG A 109 -4.34 -5.62 -0.95
C ARG A 109 -3.26 -4.60 -0.67
N VAL A 110 -3.20 -3.52 -1.44
CA VAL A 110 -2.25 -2.43 -1.24
C VAL A 110 -2.96 -1.10 -1.13
N ARG A 111 -2.37 -0.20 -0.33
CA ARG A 111 -2.75 1.21 -0.28
C ARG A 111 -1.53 2.09 -0.44
N ALA A 112 -1.71 3.18 -1.15
CA ALA A 112 -0.78 4.30 -1.24
C ALA A 112 -1.38 5.44 -0.43
N GLN A 113 -0.65 5.96 0.56
CA GLN A 113 -1.15 6.97 1.48
C GLN A 113 -0.26 8.19 1.50
N ARG A 114 -0.87 9.36 1.62
CA ARG A 114 -0.17 10.64 1.80
C ARG A 114 -0.67 11.31 3.06
N LYS A 115 0.25 11.87 3.84
CA LYS A 115 -0.11 12.76 4.95
C LYS A 115 -0.70 14.04 4.40
N VAL A 116 -1.91 14.35 4.83
CA VAL A 116 -2.55 15.64 4.57
C VAL A 116 -2.88 16.32 5.88
N ARG A 117 -2.80 17.64 5.86
CA ARG A 117 -3.19 18.52 6.95
C ARG A 117 -4.68 18.76 6.84
N ARG A 118 -5.48 18.15 7.73
CA ARG A 118 -6.92 18.41 7.79
C ARG A 118 -7.22 19.41 8.90
N PRO A 119 -7.91 20.53 8.60
CA PRO A 119 -8.33 21.44 9.62
C PRO A 119 -9.51 20.86 10.41
N ILE A 120 -9.38 20.86 11.73
CA ILE A 120 -10.45 20.49 12.65
C ILE A 120 -11.20 21.76 13.03
N LYS A 121 -12.49 21.78 12.73
CA LYS A 121 -13.42 22.80 13.21
C LYS A 121 -14.04 22.33 14.52
N LEU A 122 -13.80 23.09 15.59
CA LEU A 122 -14.50 22.93 16.87
C LEU A 122 -15.27 24.23 17.12
N PHE A 123 -16.55 24.12 17.43
CA PHE A 123 -17.44 25.28 17.69
C PHE A 123 -17.43 26.32 16.56
N GLY A 124 -17.35 25.89 15.30
CA GLY A 124 -17.32 26.79 14.14
C GLY A 124 -16.00 27.55 13.94
N LYS A 125 -15.01 27.36 14.81
CA LYS A 125 -13.66 27.93 14.68
C LYS A 125 -12.67 26.86 14.24
N GLU A 126 -11.79 27.21 13.32
CA GLU A 126 -10.69 26.35 12.90
C GLU A 126 -9.58 26.44 13.95
N ILE A 127 -9.27 25.34 14.63
CA ILE A 127 -8.41 25.38 15.82
C ILE A 127 -7.14 24.56 15.65
N HIS A 128 -7.22 23.35 15.08
CA HIS A 128 -6.11 22.40 15.04
C HIS A 128 -5.96 21.77 13.66
N VAL A 129 -4.71 21.58 13.23
CA VAL A 129 -4.36 20.87 12.01
C VAL A 129 -3.81 19.51 12.41
N GLU A 130 -4.56 18.45 12.15
CA GLU A 130 -4.08 17.08 12.35
C GLU A 130 -3.49 16.56 11.03
N GLU A 131 -2.34 15.87 11.13
CA GLU A 131 -1.79 15.14 9.99
C GLU A 131 -2.42 13.76 9.91
N VAL A 132 -3.24 13.55 8.88
CA VAL A 132 -3.97 12.30 8.68
C VAL A 132 -3.44 11.60 7.43
N TRP A 133 -3.32 10.28 7.48
CA TRP A 133 -3.03 9.48 6.29
C TRP A 133 -4.30 9.30 5.47
N VAL A 134 -4.24 9.70 4.20
CA VAL A 134 -5.34 9.57 3.25
C VAL A 134 -4.84 8.80 2.04
N ASP A 135 -5.68 7.90 1.52
CA ASP A 135 -5.36 7.13 0.32
C ASP A 135 -5.21 8.08 -0.87
N VAL A 136 -4.17 7.92 -1.68
CA VAL A 136 -3.85 8.85 -2.79
C VAL A 136 -4.97 8.88 -3.82
N GLU A 137 -5.68 7.77 -4.00
CA GLU A 137 -6.84 7.67 -4.87
C GLU A 137 -8.02 8.56 -4.40
N GLU A 138 -8.22 8.72 -3.09
CA GLU A 138 -9.23 9.63 -2.53
C GLU A 138 -8.87 11.09 -2.84
N LEU A 139 -7.58 11.44 -2.71
CA LEU A 139 -7.10 12.79 -3.02
C LEU A 139 -7.28 13.15 -4.50
N GLU A 140 -6.99 12.20 -5.40
CA GLU A 140 -7.21 12.38 -6.84
C GLU A 140 -8.69 12.44 -7.21
N GLY A 141 -9.55 11.67 -6.53
CA GLY A 141 -11.00 11.77 -6.67
C GLY A 141 -11.53 13.16 -6.33
N LEU A 142 -11.10 13.70 -5.18
CA LEU A 142 -11.50 15.03 -4.72
C LEU A 142 -11.07 16.15 -5.68
N LYS A 143 -9.83 16.10 -6.20
CA LYS A 143 -9.35 17.08 -7.19
C LYS A 143 -10.20 17.12 -8.46
N ARG A 144 -10.63 15.94 -8.94
CA ARG A 144 -11.45 15.82 -10.15
C ARG A 144 -12.85 16.36 -9.93
N GLU A 145 -13.45 16.11 -8.77
CA GLU A 145 -14.77 16.65 -8.43
C GLU A 145 -14.74 18.17 -8.35
N VAL A 146 -13.77 18.74 -7.62
CA VAL A 146 -13.59 20.20 -7.54
C VAL A 146 -13.40 20.82 -8.93
N SER A 147 -12.57 20.21 -9.78
CA SER A 147 -12.33 20.72 -11.15
C SER A 147 -13.60 20.72 -12.02
N ARG A 148 -14.55 19.81 -11.77
CA ARG A 148 -15.82 19.74 -12.50
C ARG A 148 -16.85 20.75 -12.00
N SER A 149 -16.79 21.15 -10.74
CA SER A 149 -17.73 22.10 -10.14
C SER A 149 -17.41 23.58 -10.42
N ILE A 150 -16.26 23.86 -11.06
CA ILE A 150 -15.79 25.22 -11.39
C ILE A 150 -15.95 25.52 -12.90
N LEU A 151 -16.50 24.57 -13.68
CA LEU A 151 -16.88 24.73 -15.09
C LEU A 151 -18.42 24.75 -15.21
#